data_AF-A0A1C5CAI0-F1
#
_entry.id   AF-A0A1C5CAI0-F1
#
_cell.length_a   1.000
_cell.length_b   1.000
_cell.length_c   1.000
_cell.angle_alpha   90.00
_cell.angle_beta   90.00
_cell.angle_gamma   90.00
#
_symmetry.space_group_name_H-M   'P 1'
#
loop_
_entity.id
_entity.type
_entity.pdbx_description
1 polymer ?
#
loop_
_entity_poly.entity_id
_entity_poly.type
_entity_poly.pdbx_seq_one_letter_code
_entity_poly.pdbx_strand_id
1 'polypeptide(L)'
;MPDHTHTASASASASANSYETWEALQPITRPGEVPITTPIAWMENRRGDHSLALLLCRNDPHRHGPTDALACLALGEAIRTELGHYRGSLVHDARRRGASWQQIADALDTDVPTVQQLLRDWADGQHRLYQAEPVTGRLGLSTAEHQAVLALIPDH
;
A
#
# COMPACT_ATOMS: atom_id res chain seq x y z
N MET A 1 26.46 -14.75 -30.45
CA MET A 1 25.76 -14.90 -29.15
C MET A 1 25.75 -13.54 -28.48
N PRO A 2 24.60 -12.97 -28.09
CA PRO A 2 24.59 -11.75 -27.30
C PRO A 2 24.75 -12.08 -25.81
N ASP A 3 25.52 -11.23 -25.15
CA ASP A 3 25.94 -11.30 -23.75
C ASP A 3 24.80 -10.73 -22.85
N HIS A 4 24.26 -11.56 -21.96
CA HIS A 4 23.13 -11.24 -21.08
C HIS A 4 23.59 -10.97 -19.64
N THR A 5 24.55 -10.06 -19.42
CA THR A 5 25.13 -9.86 -18.08
C THR A 5 24.98 -8.46 -17.49
N HIS A 6 24.37 -7.48 -18.19
CA HIS A 6 24.40 -6.08 -17.72
C HIS A 6 23.15 -5.56 -16.99
N THR A 7 22.04 -6.31 -16.93
CA THR A 7 20.77 -5.78 -16.38
C THR A 7 20.55 -6.07 -14.89
N ALA A 8 21.20 -7.10 -14.32
CA ALA A 8 20.94 -7.52 -12.94
C ALA A 8 21.58 -6.59 -11.87
N SER A 9 22.77 -6.04 -12.14
CA SER A 9 23.47 -5.18 -11.16
C SER A 9 22.80 -3.84 -10.91
N ALA A 10 22.18 -3.22 -11.93
CA ALA A 10 21.55 -1.91 -11.78
C ALA A 10 20.27 -1.98 -10.91
N SER A 11 19.46 -3.03 -11.07
CA SER A 11 18.26 -3.24 -10.25
C SER A 11 18.59 -3.60 -8.80
N ALA A 12 19.65 -4.39 -8.57
CA ALA A 12 20.10 -4.75 -7.22
C ALA A 12 20.62 -3.54 -6.44
N SER A 13 21.43 -2.68 -7.06
CA SER A 13 21.92 -1.43 -6.44
C SER A 13 20.81 -0.42 -6.20
N ALA A 14 19.81 -0.33 -7.08
CA ALA A 14 18.64 0.52 -6.87
C ALA A 14 17.78 0.03 -5.69
N SER A 15 17.54 -1.28 -5.57
CA SER A 15 16.79 -1.86 -4.44
C SER A 15 17.50 -1.72 -3.09
N ALA A 16 18.84 -1.84 -3.07
CA ALA A 16 19.64 -1.65 -1.86
C ALA A 16 19.56 -0.19 -1.37
N ASN A 17 19.69 0.77 -2.28
CA ASN A 17 19.54 2.20 -1.97
C ASN A 17 18.13 2.56 -1.47
N SER A 18 17.09 1.95 -2.03
CA SER A 18 15.71 2.12 -1.55
C SER A 18 15.48 1.55 -0.15
N TYR A 19 16.08 0.39 0.16
CA TYR A 19 15.97 -0.23 1.48
C TYR A 19 16.72 0.56 2.56
N GLU A 20 17.94 1.02 2.27
CA GLU A 20 18.73 1.88 3.17
C GLU A 20 18.00 3.20 3.46
N THR A 21 17.40 3.80 2.43
CA THR A 21 16.57 5.01 2.60
C THR A 21 15.36 4.75 3.49
N TRP A 22 14.72 3.59 3.35
CA TRP A 22 13.60 3.15 4.19
C TRP A 22 14.00 2.99 5.66
N GLU A 23 15.12 2.31 5.94
CA GLU A 23 15.62 2.11 7.31
C GLU A 23 15.99 3.45 7.98
N ALA A 24 16.51 4.41 7.21
CA ALA A 24 16.92 5.71 7.72
C ALA A 24 15.76 6.67 8.07
N LEU A 25 14.52 6.35 7.70
CA LEU A 25 13.36 7.17 8.06
C LEU A 25 13.22 7.27 9.58
N GLN A 26 12.80 8.44 10.07
CA GLN A 26 12.36 8.58 11.46
C GLN A 26 11.21 7.60 11.78
N PRO A 27 10.97 7.27 13.06
CA PRO A 27 9.87 6.39 13.42
C PRO A 27 8.56 6.88 12.77
N ILE A 28 7.98 6.01 11.95
CA ILE A 28 6.73 6.25 11.22
C ILE A 28 5.62 6.21 12.24
N THR A 29 4.98 7.34 12.54
CA THR A 29 3.89 7.44 13.53
C THR A 29 2.55 7.73 12.89
N ARG A 30 2.53 7.93 11.56
CA ARG A 30 1.31 8.07 10.76
C ARG A 30 1.38 7.19 9.52
N PRO A 31 0.26 6.57 9.08
CA PRO A 31 0.27 5.69 7.92
C PRO A 31 0.76 6.39 6.63
N GLY A 32 0.41 7.67 6.46
CA GLY A 32 0.80 8.47 5.29
C GLY A 32 2.29 8.86 5.25
N GLU A 33 3.07 8.56 6.29
CA GLU A 33 4.53 8.73 6.28
C GLU A 33 5.24 7.54 5.58
N VAL A 34 4.51 6.45 5.30
CA VAL A 34 5.03 5.33 4.50
C VAL A 34 5.05 5.72 3.03
N PRO A 35 6.20 5.63 2.34
CA PRO A 35 6.26 5.84 0.90
C PRO A 35 5.34 4.88 0.13
N ILE A 36 4.65 5.38 -0.90
CA ILE A 36 3.55 4.67 -1.58
C ILE A 36 3.99 3.34 -2.22
N THR A 37 5.27 3.17 -2.54
CA THR A 37 5.83 1.95 -3.16
C THR A 37 6.52 1.01 -2.16
N THR A 38 6.32 1.23 -0.85
CA THR A 38 6.97 0.41 0.19
C THR A 38 6.40 -1.01 0.20
N PRO A 39 7.24 -2.05 0.08
CA PRO A 39 6.77 -3.44 0.18
C PRO A 39 6.17 -3.77 1.55
N ILE A 40 5.08 -4.54 1.58
CA ILE A 40 4.45 -5.00 2.85
C ILE A 40 5.46 -5.71 3.76
N ALA A 41 6.36 -6.52 3.20
CA ALA A 41 7.39 -7.21 3.99
C ALA A 41 8.30 -6.24 4.76
N TRP A 42 8.61 -5.07 4.19
CA TRP A 42 9.44 -4.07 4.87
C TRP A 42 8.68 -3.37 6.00
N MET A 43 7.39 -3.08 5.78
CA MET A 43 6.50 -2.56 6.82
C MET A 43 6.34 -3.56 7.98
N GLU A 44 6.13 -4.84 7.67
CA GLU A 44 5.98 -5.91 8.66
C GLU A 44 7.25 -6.13 9.47
N ASN A 45 8.42 -6.17 8.84
CA ASN A 45 9.69 -6.30 9.56
C ASN A 45 9.85 -5.16 10.57
N ARG A 46 9.67 -3.91 10.14
CA ARG A 46 9.80 -2.74 11.01
C ARG A 46 8.75 -2.71 12.12
N ARG A 47 7.51 -3.11 11.82
CA ARG A 47 6.43 -3.26 12.81
C ARG A 47 6.79 -4.34 13.84
N GLY A 48 7.41 -5.43 13.39
CA GLY A 48 7.94 -6.51 14.21
C GLY A 48 9.01 -6.03 15.18
N ASP A 49 9.94 -5.19 14.72
CA ASP A 49 10.99 -4.60 15.56
C ASP A 49 10.40 -3.75 16.70
N HIS A 50 9.46 -2.85 16.38
CA HIS A 50 8.75 -2.06 17.40
C HIS A 50 7.92 -2.94 18.35
N SER A 51 7.27 -3.98 17.83
CA SER A 51 6.48 -4.92 18.64
C SER A 51 7.36 -5.72 19.60
N LEU A 52 8.53 -6.19 19.14
CA LEU A 52 9.52 -6.89 19.96
C LEU A 52 10.09 -5.96 21.02
N ALA A 53 10.42 -4.73 20.67
CA ALA A 53 10.93 -3.72 21.59
C ALA A 53 9.96 -3.44 22.75
N LEU A 54 8.66 -3.27 22.44
CA LEU A 54 7.59 -3.13 23.42
C LEU A 54 7.43 -4.38 24.29
N LEU A 55 7.54 -5.57 23.70
CA LEU A 55 7.46 -6.83 24.45
C LEU A 55 8.62 -6.98 25.45
N LEU A 56 9.84 -6.70 25.02
CA LEU A 56 11.05 -6.80 25.85
C LEU A 56 11.06 -5.75 26.98
N CYS A 57 10.42 -4.61 26.78
CA CYS A 57 10.36 -3.52 27.77
C CYS A 57 9.00 -3.40 28.47
N ARG A 58 8.19 -4.47 28.45
CA ARG A 58 6.91 -4.51 29.15
C ARG A 58 7.00 -4.12 30.63
N ASN A 59 8.12 -4.42 31.29
CA ASN A 59 8.36 -4.12 32.70
C ASN A 59 9.06 -2.77 32.94
N ASP A 60 9.50 -2.08 31.88
CA ASP A 60 10.10 -0.75 31.91
C ASP A 60 9.62 0.09 30.71
N PRO A 61 8.40 0.66 30.79
CA PRO A 61 7.77 1.40 29.69
C PRO A 61 8.49 2.71 29.28
N HIS A 62 9.54 3.10 30.01
CA HIS A 62 10.35 4.26 29.67
C HIS A 62 11.50 3.93 28.72
N ARG A 63 11.84 2.64 28.57
CA ARG A 63 12.88 2.15 27.65
C ARG A 63 12.40 2.02 26.21
N HIS A 64 11.14 1.62 26.03
CA HIS A 64 10.40 1.71 24.76
C HIS A 64 8.98 2.20 25.05
N GLY A 65 8.56 3.22 24.32
CA GLY A 65 7.51 4.13 24.78
C GLY A 65 6.41 4.41 23.75
N PRO A 66 5.72 5.56 23.87
CA PRO A 66 4.61 5.93 23.00
C PRO A 66 4.96 5.91 21.51
N THR A 67 6.19 6.26 21.15
CA THR A 67 6.65 6.26 19.75
C THR A 67 6.59 4.87 19.13
N ASP A 68 7.06 3.83 19.83
CA ASP A 68 7.03 2.45 19.32
C ASP A 68 5.59 1.93 19.18
N ALA A 69 4.72 2.29 20.12
CA ALA A 69 3.29 1.93 20.06
C ALA A 69 2.57 2.61 18.89
N LEU A 70 2.82 3.91 18.69
CA LEU A 70 2.30 4.65 17.55
C LEU A 70 2.85 4.12 16.23
N ALA A 71 4.12 3.70 16.20
CA ALA A 71 4.71 3.10 15.02
C ALA A 71 4.09 1.75 14.66
N CYS A 72 3.79 0.91 15.66
CA CYS A 72 3.05 -0.32 15.44
C CYS A 72 1.69 -0.07 14.81
N LEU A 73 0.94 0.92 15.31
CA LEU A 73 -0.37 1.30 14.78
C LEU A 73 -0.28 1.85 13.36
N ALA A 74 0.64 2.79 13.13
CA ALA A 74 0.81 3.44 11.84
C ALA A 74 1.20 2.45 10.73
N LEU A 75 2.15 1.55 11.02
CA LEU A 75 2.58 0.53 10.06
C LEU A 75 1.48 -0.51 9.82
N GLY A 76 0.77 -0.95 10.87
CA GLY A 76 -0.36 -1.87 10.71
C GLY A 76 -1.48 -1.29 9.84
N GLU A 77 -1.78 -0.01 10.01
CA GLU A 77 -2.78 0.70 9.22
C GLU A 77 -2.32 0.97 7.78
N ALA A 78 -1.04 1.24 7.55
CA ALA A 78 -0.47 1.32 6.21
C ALA A 78 -0.57 -0.03 5.47
N ILE A 79 -0.26 -1.14 6.14
CA ILE A 79 -0.41 -2.49 5.60
C ILE A 79 -1.88 -2.78 5.28
N ARG A 80 -2.81 -2.43 6.17
CA ARG A 80 -4.26 -2.57 5.94
C ARG A 80 -4.70 -1.80 4.71
N THR A 81 -4.21 -0.58 4.54
CA THR A 81 -4.50 0.28 3.39
C THR A 81 -4.01 -0.36 2.09
N GLU A 82 -2.78 -0.88 2.07
CA GLU A 82 -2.21 -1.51 0.87
C GLU A 82 -2.93 -2.80 0.48
N LEU A 83 -3.28 -3.64 1.46
CA LEU A 83 -4.16 -4.79 1.23
C LEU A 83 -5.54 -4.36 0.72
N GLY A 84 -6.05 -3.22 1.19
CA GLY A 84 -7.26 -2.58 0.69
C GLY A 84 -7.14 -2.19 -0.79
N HIS A 85 -6.04 -1.55 -1.20
CA HIS A 85 -5.78 -1.23 -2.61
C HIS A 85 -5.73 -2.50 -3.48
N TYR A 86 -5.05 -3.56 -3.03
CA TYR A 86 -5.03 -4.83 -3.76
C TYR A 86 -6.44 -5.38 -3.96
N ARG A 87 -7.26 -5.41 -2.90
CA ARG A 87 -8.67 -5.82 -3.01
C ARG A 87 -9.46 -4.93 -3.96
N GLY A 88 -9.29 -3.61 -3.88
CA GLY A 88 -9.93 -2.67 -4.81
C GLY A 88 -9.56 -2.91 -6.28
N SER A 89 -8.32 -3.31 -6.56
CA SER A 89 -7.90 -3.71 -7.92
C SER A 89 -8.64 -4.96 -8.42
N LEU A 90 -8.86 -5.95 -7.53
CA LEU A 90 -9.63 -7.15 -7.86
C LEU A 90 -11.11 -6.82 -8.08
N VAL A 91 -11.67 -5.89 -7.29
CA VAL A 91 -13.04 -5.38 -7.48
C VAL A 91 -13.16 -4.73 -8.87
N HIS A 92 -12.19 -3.89 -9.26
CA HIS A 92 -12.16 -3.29 -10.59
C HIS A 92 -12.17 -4.34 -11.70
N ASP A 93 -11.30 -5.35 -11.60
CA ASP A 93 -11.21 -6.44 -12.56
C ASP A 93 -12.49 -7.27 -12.65
N ALA A 94 -13.12 -7.59 -11.51
CA ALA A 94 -14.39 -8.30 -11.47
C ALA A 94 -15.51 -7.48 -12.14
N ARG A 95 -15.57 -6.17 -11.86
CA ARG A 95 -16.54 -5.26 -12.50
C ARG A 95 -16.35 -5.20 -14.01
N ARG A 96 -15.10 -5.09 -14.51
CA ARG A 96 -14.80 -5.11 -15.95
C ARG A 96 -15.21 -6.41 -16.64
N ARG A 97 -15.21 -7.52 -15.91
CA ARG A 97 -15.62 -8.85 -16.39
C ARG A 97 -17.13 -9.10 -16.26
N GLY A 98 -17.90 -8.11 -15.79
CA GLY A 98 -19.37 -8.16 -15.74
C GLY A 98 -19.96 -8.68 -14.44
N ALA A 99 -19.16 -8.91 -13.38
CA ALA A 99 -19.71 -9.29 -12.08
C ALA A 99 -20.56 -8.16 -11.49
N SER A 100 -21.69 -8.51 -10.87
CA SER A 100 -22.53 -7.53 -10.17
C SER A 100 -21.91 -7.11 -8.83
N TRP A 101 -22.32 -5.96 -8.31
CA TRP A 101 -21.86 -5.48 -7.00
C TRP A 101 -22.16 -6.48 -5.88
N GLN A 102 -23.35 -7.10 -5.89
CA GLN A 102 -23.73 -8.10 -4.91
C GLN A 102 -22.85 -9.35 -4.99
N GLN A 103 -22.56 -9.85 -6.20
CA GLN A 103 -21.67 -11.02 -6.36
C GLN A 103 -20.27 -10.77 -5.80
N ILE A 104 -19.75 -9.55 -5.97
CA ILE A 104 -18.44 -9.18 -5.43
C ILE A 104 -18.50 -9.05 -3.90
N ALA A 105 -19.58 -8.47 -3.38
CA ALA A 105 -19.80 -8.34 -1.94
C ALA A 105 -19.88 -9.71 -1.26
N ASP A 106 -20.66 -10.63 -1.83
CA ASP A 106 -20.78 -12.02 -1.37
C ASP A 106 -19.43 -12.74 -1.42
N ALA A 107 -18.66 -12.58 -2.49
CA ALA A 107 -17.34 -13.20 -2.64
C ALA A 107 -16.30 -12.68 -1.64
N LEU A 108 -16.46 -11.44 -1.18
CA LEU A 108 -15.59 -10.80 -0.19
C LEU A 108 -16.13 -10.88 1.25
N ASP A 109 -17.26 -11.56 1.45
CA ASP A 109 -17.98 -11.68 2.73
C ASP A 109 -18.19 -10.30 3.39
N THR A 110 -18.74 -9.37 2.62
CA THR A 110 -18.94 -7.97 3.04
C THR A 110 -20.17 -7.38 2.34
N ASP A 111 -20.51 -6.12 2.63
CA ASP A 111 -21.59 -5.39 1.96
C ASP A 111 -21.15 -4.63 0.69
N VAL A 112 -22.12 -4.27 -0.16
CA VAL A 112 -21.91 -3.51 -1.40
C VAL A 112 -21.24 -2.15 -1.16
N PRO A 113 -21.65 -1.32 -0.18
CA PRO A 113 -20.98 -0.05 0.11
C PRO A 113 -19.49 -0.21 0.41
N THR A 114 -19.09 -1.25 1.16
CA THR A 114 -17.69 -1.55 1.44
C THR A 114 -16.92 -1.91 0.17
N VAL A 115 -17.50 -2.71 -0.72
CA VAL A 115 -16.88 -3.04 -2.02
C VAL A 115 -16.70 -1.79 -2.89
N GLN A 116 -17.69 -0.91 -2.92
CA GLN A 116 -17.61 0.35 -3.66
C GLN A 116 -16.53 1.27 -3.07
N GLN A 117 -16.41 1.33 -1.74
CA GLN A 117 -15.37 2.09 -1.09
C GLN A 117 -13.97 1.54 -1.40
N LEU A 118 -13.79 0.20 -1.40
CA LEU A 118 -12.53 -0.42 -1.83
C LEU A 118 -12.12 -0.01 -3.25
N LEU A 119 -13.08 0.03 -4.19
CA LEU A 119 -12.81 0.47 -5.55
C LEU A 119 -12.39 1.94 -5.59
N ARG A 120 -13.07 2.81 -4.84
CA ARG A 120 -12.77 4.24 -4.74
C ARG A 120 -11.38 4.48 -4.17
N ASP A 121 -11.06 3.83 -3.05
CA ASP A 121 -9.76 3.97 -2.37
C ASP A 121 -8.61 3.52 -3.28
N TRP A 122 -8.78 2.39 -3.98
CA TRP A 122 -7.82 1.93 -4.97
C TRP A 122 -7.65 2.93 -6.12
N ALA A 123 -8.76 3.42 -6.70
CA ALA A 123 -8.70 4.39 -7.79
C ALA A 123 -7.95 5.65 -7.38
N ASP A 124 -8.24 6.19 -6.19
CA ASP A 124 -7.56 7.35 -5.62
C ASP A 124 -6.07 7.07 -5.36
N GLY A 125 -5.74 5.87 -4.87
CA GLY A 125 -4.36 5.43 -4.70
C GLY A 125 -3.58 5.38 -6.01
N GLN A 126 -4.17 4.81 -7.06
CA GLN A 126 -3.57 4.79 -8.39
C GLN A 126 -3.44 6.19 -8.99
N HIS A 127 -4.38 7.09 -8.72
CA HIS A 127 -4.28 8.45 -9.21
C HIS A 127 -3.17 9.23 -8.49
N ARG A 128 -2.99 9.04 -7.19
CA ARG A 128 -1.86 9.60 -6.43
C ARG A 128 -0.51 9.10 -6.96
N LEU A 129 -0.40 7.81 -7.28
CA LEU A 129 0.79 7.24 -7.94
C LEU A 129 1.10 7.96 -9.26
N TYR A 130 0.07 8.15 -10.09
CA TYR A 130 0.22 8.84 -11.37
C TYR A 130 0.69 10.29 -11.23
N GLN A 131 0.29 10.98 -10.16
CA GLN A 131 0.72 12.34 -9.85
C GLN A 131 2.13 12.42 -9.28
N ALA A 132 2.59 11.39 -8.56
CA ALA A 132 3.89 11.35 -7.89
C ALA A 132 5.04 10.99 -8.83
N GLU A 133 4.78 10.23 -9.90
CA GLU A 133 5.81 9.79 -10.85
C GLU A 133 6.16 10.87 -11.91
N PRO A 134 7.44 10.96 -12.33
CA PRO A 134 7.85 11.82 -13.44
C PRO A 134 7.13 11.45 -14.74
N VAL A 135 7.00 12.43 -15.65
CA VAL A 135 6.22 12.31 -16.89
C VAL A 135 6.61 11.08 -17.74
N THR A 136 7.88 10.70 -17.74
CA THR A 136 8.36 9.45 -18.35
C THR A 136 8.30 8.32 -17.32
N GLY A 137 7.47 7.30 -17.57
CA GLY A 137 7.35 6.13 -16.68
C GLY A 137 6.21 6.20 -15.67
N ARG A 138 5.21 7.07 -15.89
CA ARG A 138 4.05 7.18 -14.99
C ARG A 138 3.35 5.84 -14.77
N LEU A 139 3.29 5.44 -13.50
CA LEU A 139 2.50 4.32 -13.00
C LEU A 139 1.16 4.83 -12.47
N GLY A 140 0.15 3.96 -12.45
CA GLY A 140 -1.18 4.29 -11.92
C GLY A 140 -2.14 4.86 -12.96
N LEU A 141 -3.24 5.47 -12.49
CA LEU A 141 -4.35 5.92 -13.34
C LEU A 141 -4.23 7.41 -13.64
N SER A 142 -4.25 7.75 -14.93
CA SER A 142 -4.42 9.14 -15.37
C SER A 142 -5.75 9.72 -14.85
N THR A 143 -5.90 11.04 -14.91
CA THR A 143 -7.16 11.69 -14.49
C THR A 143 -8.38 11.13 -15.23
N ALA A 144 -8.26 10.87 -16.53
CA ALA A 144 -9.37 10.33 -17.33
C ALA A 144 -9.71 8.89 -16.93
N GLU A 145 -8.70 8.05 -16.71
CA GLU A 145 -8.90 6.67 -16.28
C GLU A 145 -9.47 6.59 -14.86
N HIS A 146 -8.97 7.42 -13.94
CA HIS A 146 -9.49 7.55 -12.58
C HIS A 146 -10.99 7.87 -12.58
N GLN A 147 -11.42 8.88 -13.37
CA GLN A 147 -12.84 9.22 -13.50
C GLN A 147 -13.65 8.09 -14.13
N ALA A 148 -13.10 7.40 -15.13
CA ALA A 148 -13.78 6.25 -15.74
C ALA A 148 -13.99 5.09 -14.75
N VAL A 149 -13.05 4.86 -13.83
CA VAL A 149 -13.23 3.88 -12.74
C VAL A 149 -14.32 4.34 -11.77
N LEU A 150 -14.29 5.60 -11.33
CA LEU A 150 -15.29 6.11 -10.39
C LEU A 150 -16.71 6.07 -10.96
N ALA A 151 -16.87 6.29 -12.27
CA ALA A 151 -18.16 6.18 -12.97
C ALA A 151 -18.75 4.76 -12.98
N LEU A 152 -17.99 3.72 -12.59
CA LEU A 152 -18.54 2.37 -12.41
C LEU A 152 -19.41 2.27 -11.15
N ILE A 153 -19.18 3.14 -10.17
CA ILE A 153 -19.91 3.18 -8.90
C ILE A 153 -21.21 3.98 -9.12
N PRO A 154 -22.39 3.40 -8.87
CA PRO A 154 -23.64 4.10 -9.05
C PRO A 154 -23.76 5.27 -8.06
N ASP A 155 -24.20 6.42 -8.57
CA ASP A 155 -24.66 7.54 -7.74
C ASP A 155 -25.86 7.07 -6.90
N HIS A 156 -25.84 7.39 -5.62
CA HIS A 156 -26.81 6.91 -4.63
C HIS A 156 -28.12 7.69 -4.74
#